data_AF-A0A4Z2CL55-F1
#
_entry.id   AF-A0A4Z2CL55-F1
#
_cell.length_a   1.000
_cell.length_b   1.000
_cell.length_c   1.000
_cell.angle_alpha   90.00
_cell.angle_beta   90.00
_cell.angle_gamma   90.00
#
_symmetry.space_group_name_H-M   'P 1'
#
loop_
_entity.id
_entity.type
_entity.pdbx_description
1 polymer ?
#
loop_
_entity_poly.entity_id
_entity_poly.type
_entity_poly.pdbx_seq_one_letter_code
_entity_poly.pdbx_strand_id
1 'polypeptide(L)'
;MSTSNQSSHLNLASTLNEIYSPITQTSAQKYSLRFSLEESRLQRLYDSLSGNKTIKKFLNYGHRTIFTPMDFSNCHASKCTVINDMKRWREADAIILTEDKLPDGKRPNGQLWFTLIHESPVHIAIAGSLVNEVNFTISFRLDSTIYSPYGSYQPFVKHDGPETRYPLPSRNFAVGKSKKVAWFVSNCIPKSPRMQYAKELARHISVDIYGQCGTLTCPKNVSTFLSTPECLKKIRENYKFYLSFENSLCSEYITEKLYRNALKSLSYIGNDENQGALERCFVLLCDF
;
A
#
# COMPACT_ATOMS: atom_id res chain seq x y z
N MET A 1 48.45 -19.22 14.91
CA MET A 1 47.71 -19.38 13.64
C MET A 1 46.24 -19.15 13.94
N SER A 2 45.60 -18.32 13.10
CA SER A 2 44.38 -17.56 13.35
C SER A 2 43.13 -18.41 13.61
N THR A 3 42.57 -18.26 14.81
CA THR A 3 41.17 -18.56 15.12
C THR A 3 40.37 -17.26 15.15
N SER A 4 39.69 -16.90 14.05
CA SER A 4 38.52 -16.02 14.10
C SER A 4 37.89 -15.87 12.70
N ASN A 5 36.86 -16.64 12.37
CA ASN A 5 35.92 -16.22 11.33
C ASN A 5 34.49 -16.77 11.51
N GLN A 6 34.06 -17.03 12.75
CA GLN A 6 32.72 -17.53 13.06
C GLN A 6 31.80 -16.50 13.75
N SER A 7 32.27 -15.28 14.07
CA SER A 7 31.49 -14.32 14.87
C SER A 7 30.59 -13.35 14.09
N SER A 8 30.69 -13.29 12.75
CA SER A 8 29.92 -12.30 11.96
C SER A 8 28.52 -12.80 11.56
N HIS A 9 28.34 -14.11 11.37
CA HIS A 9 27.06 -14.70 10.92
C HIS A 9 26.03 -14.91 12.03
N LEU A 10 26.46 -15.02 13.29
CA LEU A 10 25.58 -15.14 14.47
C LEU A 10 24.84 -13.83 14.83
N ASN A 11 25.14 -12.71 14.15
CA ASN A 11 24.74 -11.38 14.59
C ASN A 11 23.53 -10.79 13.83
N LEU A 12 23.32 -11.13 12.56
CA LEU A 12 22.22 -10.53 11.78
C LEU A 12 20.86 -11.00 12.27
N ALA A 13 20.63 -12.32 12.36
CA ALA A 13 19.34 -12.85 12.81
C ALA A 13 18.99 -12.42 14.23
N SER A 14 19.97 -12.38 15.15
CA SER A 14 19.78 -11.89 16.52
C SER A 14 19.46 -10.40 16.54
N THR A 15 20.19 -9.58 15.79
CA THR A 15 19.93 -8.13 15.68
C THR A 15 18.58 -7.86 15.05
N LEU A 16 18.19 -8.62 14.02
CA LEU A 16 16.88 -8.51 13.38
C LEU A 16 15.77 -8.93 14.35
N ASN A 17 15.97 -10.01 15.10
CA ASN A 17 15.04 -10.41 16.15
C ASN A 17 14.96 -9.32 17.23
N GLU A 18 16.05 -8.69 17.66
CA GLU A 18 15.98 -7.55 18.60
C GLU A 18 15.27 -6.31 18.01
N ILE A 19 15.40 -6.08 16.71
CA ILE A 19 14.73 -4.98 16.01
C ILE A 19 13.21 -5.25 15.88
N TYR A 20 12.80 -6.51 15.63
CA TYR A 20 11.42 -6.88 15.30
C TYR A 20 10.66 -7.63 16.44
N SER A 21 11.34 -8.18 17.45
CA SER A 21 10.76 -8.87 18.62
C SER A 21 9.99 -7.93 19.57
N PRO A 22 10.45 -6.69 19.81
CA PRO A 22 9.61 -5.70 20.50
C PRO A 22 8.35 -5.37 19.71
N ILE A 23 8.29 -5.74 18.41
CA ILE A 23 7.19 -5.45 17.49
C ILE A 23 6.13 -6.55 17.50
N THR A 24 6.53 -7.81 17.62
CA THR A 24 5.60 -8.91 17.91
C THR A 24 4.97 -8.76 19.30
N GLN A 25 5.63 -8.04 20.22
CA GLN A 25 5.11 -7.71 21.56
C GLN A 25 4.48 -6.32 21.70
N THR A 26 4.75 -5.37 20.80
CA THR A 26 4.11 -4.05 20.91
C THR A 26 2.66 -4.16 20.48
N SER A 27 1.81 -3.50 21.25
CA SER A 27 0.42 -3.25 20.97
C SER A 27 0.21 -2.44 19.67
N ALA A 28 0.60 -2.96 18.51
CA ALA A 28 0.23 -2.42 17.20
C ALA A 28 -1.30 -2.44 16.97
N GLN A 29 -2.06 -2.91 17.96
CA GLN A 29 -3.51 -2.79 18.11
C GLN A 29 -3.98 -1.68 19.07
N LYS A 30 -3.12 -0.76 19.56
CA LYS A 30 -3.58 0.29 20.49
C LYS A 30 -4.50 1.32 19.83
N TYR A 31 -4.44 1.44 18.49
CA TYR A 31 -5.44 2.11 17.67
C TYR A 31 -6.23 1.06 16.90
N SER A 32 -7.12 0.38 17.61
CA SER A 32 -8.13 -0.49 17.02
C SER A 32 -9.13 0.37 16.23
N LEU A 33 -8.74 0.76 15.02
CA LEU A 33 -9.72 1.05 13.98
C LEU A 33 -10.23 -0.31 13.46
N ARG A 34 -11.08 -0.93 14.29
CA ARG A 34 -11.83 -2.13 13.93
C ARG A 34 -13.04 -1.66 13.16
N PHE A 35 -13.11 -2.02 11.89
CA PHE A 35 -14.14 -1.49 11.00
C PHE A 35 -15.13 -2.57 10.59
N SER A 36 -15.55 -3.43 11.53
CA SER A 36 -16.40 -4.60 11.25
C SER A 36 -17.35 -4.42 10.06
N LEU A 37 -17.08 -5.19 9.00
CA LEU A 37 -17.92 -5.31 7.82
C LEU A 37 -19.13 -6.16 8.21
N GLU A 38 -20.17 -5.53 8.74
CA GLU A 38 -21.46 -6.18 8.83
C GLU A 38 -22.16 -6.05 7.48
N GLU A 39 -22.62 -7.15 6.91
CA GLU A 39 -23.42 -7.19 5.67
C GLU A 39 -24.64 -6.23 5.75
N SER A 40 -25.17 -6.03 6.95
CA SER A 40 -26.20 -5.04 7.28
C SER A 40 -25.80 -3.59 6.99
N ARG A 41 -24.51 -3.24 7.07
CA ARG A 41 -23.98 -1.89 6.79
C ARG A 41 -23.90 -1.63 5.30
N LEU A 42 -23.52 -2.64 4.51
CA LEU A 42 -23.57 -2.56 3.06
C LEU A 42 -25.02 -2.44 2.58
N GLN A 43 -25.93 -3.26 3.10
CA GLN A 43 -27.36 -3.14 2.76
C GLN A 43 -27.94 -1.75 3.11
N ARG A 44 -27.61 -1.20 4.28
CA ARG A 44 -28.02 0.18 4.64
C ARG A 44 -27.43 1.24 3.70
N LEU A 45 -26.18 1.05 3.25
CA LEU A 45 -25.59 1.91 2.22
C LEU A 45 -26.37 1.79 0.91
N TYR A 46 -26.68 0.56 0.48
CA TYR A 46 -27.49 0.29 -0.71
C TYR A 46 -28.86 0.97 -0.62
N ASP A 47 -29.61 0.76 0.46
CA ASP A 47 -30.95 1.32 0.65
C ASP A 47 -30.91 2.86 0.68
N SER A 48 -29.92 3.44 1.36
CA SER A 48 -29.74 4.90 1.44
C SER A 48 -29.44 5.55 0.08
N LEU A 49 -28.77 4.83 -0.82
CA LEU A 49 -28.43 5.33 -2.16
C LEU A 49 -29.56 5.08 -3.17
N SER A 50 -30.32 3.99 -3.03
CA SER A 50 -31.37 3.58 -3.96
C SER A 50 -32.73 4.25 -3.74
N GLY A 51 -32.96 4.84 -2.56
CA GLY A 51 -34.29 5.27 -2.12
C GLY A 51 -34.95 6.47 -2.81
N ASN A 52 -34.31 7.18 -3.76
CA ASN A 52 -34.97 8.31 -4.44
C ASN A 52 -34.40 8.60 -5.84
N LYS A 53 -35.26 8.91 -6.82
CA LYS A 53 -34.87 9.23 -8.23
C LYS A 53 -34.10 10.55 -8.40
N THR A 54 -33.72 11.22 -7.31
CA THR A 54 -32.96 12.47 -7.30
C THR A 54 -31.47 12.21 -7.54
N ILE A 55 -30.79 13.15 -8.21
CA ILE A 55 -29.35 13.06 -8.43
C ILE A 55 -28.63 13.15 -7.08
N LYS A 56 -27.86 12.13 -6.71
CA LYS A 56 -27.07 12.09 -5.47
C LYS A 56 -25.78 12.89 -5.64
N LYS A 57 -25.49 13.76 -4.67
CA LYS A 57 -24.28 14.60 -4.66
C LYS A 57 -23.23 13.98 -3.75
N PHE A 58 -22.09 13.62 -4.33
CA PHE A 58 -20.88 13.21 -3.61
C PHE A 58 -19.90 14.37 -3.57
N LEU A 59 -19.31 14.62 -2.40
CA LEU A 59 -18.24 15.61 -2.26
C LEU A 59 -16.91 14.91 -2.01
N ASN A 60 -15.90 15.25 -2.80
CA ASN A 60 -14.52 15.01 -2.43
C ASN A 60 -14.07 16.09 -1.42
N TYR A 61 -13.88 15.69 -0.16
CA TYR A 61 -13.44 16.58 0.91
C TYR A 61 -11.94 16.39 1.16
N GLY A 62 -11.15 17.15 0.42
CA GLY A 62 -9.69 17.15 0.47
C GLY A 62 -9.09 17.43 -0.92
N HIS A 63 -7.78 17.56 -1.00
CA HIS A 63 -7.06 17.87 -2.24
C HIS A 63 -6.71 16.62 -3.04
N ARG A 64 -6.75 15.44 -2.42
CA ARG A 64 -6.52 14.20 -3.14
C ARG A 64 -7.70 13.95 -4.08
N THR A 65 -7.43 13.99 -5.37
CA THR A 65 -8.44 13.68 -6.39
C THR A 65 -8.85 12.22 -6.29
N ILE A 66 -10.15 11.99 -6.15
CA ILE A 66 -10.75 10.67 -6.31
C ILE A 66 -10.95 10.48 -7.82
N PHE A 67 -10.23 9.54 -8.43
CA PHE A 67 -10.47 9.16 -9.81
C PHE A 67 -11.83 8.45 -9.90
N THR A 68 -12.87 9.18 -10.24
CA THR A 68 -14.19 8.61 -10.50
C THR A 68 -14.32 8.28 -11.99
N PRO A 69 -14.77 7.07 -12.36
CA PRO A 69 -15.34 6.87 -13.68
C PRO A 69 -16.43 7.92 -13.87
N MET A 70 -16.36 8.72 -14.94
CA MET A 70 -17.40 9.72 -15.22
C MET A 70 -18.68 9.08 -15.78
N ASP A 71 -18.63 7.77 -16.07
CA ASP A 71 -19.75 6.98 -16.54
C ASP A 71 -20.21 6.02 -15.45
N PHE A 72 -21.40 6.29 -14.92
CA PHE A 72 -22.10 5.45 -13.93
C PHE A 72 -23.27 4.68 -14.55
N SER A 73 -23.40 4.64 -15.89
CA SER A 73 -24.52 4.01 -16.58
C SER A 73 -24.71 2.53 -16.21
N ASN A 74 -23.60 1.83 -15.95
CA ASN A 74 -23.58 0.43 -15.51
C ASN A 74 -23.70 0.25 -13.99
N CYS A 75 -23.81 1.34 -13.21
CA CYS A 75 -24.00 1.28 -11.78
C CYS A 75 -25.49 1.30 -11.43
N HIS A 76 -25.89 0.53 -10.41
CA HIS A 76 -27.27 0.54 -9.91
C HIS A 76 -27.73 1.93 -9.48
N ALA A 77 -26.80 2.73 -8.93
CA ALA A 77 -26.96 4.16 -8.69
C ALA A 77 -26.20 4.97 -9.77
N SER A 78 -26.88 5.26 -10.88
CA SER A 78 -26.29 5.93 -12.06
C SER A 78 -26.46 7.46 -12.08
N LYS A 79 -27.34 8.01 -11.24
CA LYS A 79 -27.62 9.45 -11.15
C LYS A 79 -26.80 10.09 -10.02
N CYS A 80 -25.49 10.14 -10.20
CA CYS A 80 -24.57 10.73 -9.22
C CYS A 80 -23.83 11.93 -9.83
N THR A 81 -23.55 12.95 -9.02
CA THR A 81 -22.64 14.05 -9.37
C THR A 81 -21.58 14.20 -8.31
N VAL A 82 -20.37 14.55 -8.72
CA VAL A 82 -19.23 14.78 -7.83
C VAL A 82 -18.94 16.27 -7.79
N ILE A 83 -18.87 16.82 -6.58
CA ILE A 83 -18.43 18.20 -6.33
C ILE A 83 -17.10 18.17 -5.56
N ASN A 84 -16.27 19.20 -5.76
CA ASN A 84 -14.95 19.34 -5.12
C ASN A 84 -14.83 20.59 -4.25
N ASP A 85 -15.84 21.48 -4.23
CA ASP A 85 -15.85 22.65 -3.36
C ASP A 85 -16.21 22.24 -1.93
N MET A 86 -15.17 22.11 -1.08
CA MET A 86 -15.28 21.72 0.32
C MET A 86 -16.23 22.61 1.14
N LYS A 87 -16.52 23.84 0.72
CA LYS A 87 -17.46 24.73 1.42
C LYS A 87 -18.91 24.26 1.30
N ARG A 88 -19.22 23.51 0.24
CA ARG A 88 -20.57 23.02 -0.08
C ARG A 88 -20.90 21.69 0.59
N TRP A 89 -20.11 21.29 1.59
CA TRP A 89 -20.25 19.98 2.19
C TRP A 89 -21.61 19.71 2.79
N ARG A 90 -22.34 20.74 3.24
CA ARG A 90 -23.71 20.61 3.76
C ARG A 90 -24.76 20.27 2.70
N GLU A 91 -24.47 20.53 1.42
CA GLU A 91 -25.37 20.21 0.30
C GLU A 91 -25.23 18.77 -0.20
N ALA A 92 -24.15 18.09 0.19
CA ALA A 92 -23.84 16.75 -0.31
C ALA A 92 -24.67 15.68 0.41
N ASP A 93 -25.10 14.66 -0.32
CA ASP A 93 -25.69 13.45 0.27
C ASP A 93 -24.61 12.60 0.94
N ALA A 94 -23.40 12.59 0.37
CA ALA A 94 -22.25 11.89 0.91
C ALA A 94 -20.97 12.72 0.74
N ILE A 95 -20.08 12.65 1.72
CA ILE A 95 -18.72 13.22 1.63
C ILE A 95 -17.68 12.11 1.74
N ILE A 96 -16.60 12.24 0.99
CA ILE A 96 -15.44 11.37 1.05
C ILE A 96 -14.28 12.20 1.56
N LEU A 97 -13.92 11.99 2.81
CA LEU A 97 -12.77 12.60 3.47
C LEU A 97 -11.51 11.95 2.91
N THR A 98 -10.68 12.71 2.20
CA THR A 98 -9.45 12.19 1.58
C THR A 98 -8.18 12.65 2.30
N GLU A 99 -8.34 13.43 3.36
CA GLU A 99 -7.29 14.00 4.18
C GLU A 99 -7.67 13.96 5.66
N ASP A 100 -6.70 14.32 6.52
CA ASP A 100 -6.84 14.34 7.97
C ASP A 100 -7.60 15.58 8.47
N LYS A 101 -8.74 15.88 7.84
CA LYS A 101 -9.56 17.03 8.20
C LYS A 101 -11.05 16.71 8.09
N LEU A 102 -11.79 17.05 9.14
CA LEU A 102 -13.25 16.99 9.17
C LEU A 102 -13.85 18.36 8.84
N PRO A 103 -15.05 18.41 8.24
CA PRO A 103 -15.80 19.65 8.11
C PRO A 103 -16.14 20.27 9.47
N ASP A 104 -16.04 21.59 9.53
CA ASP A 104 -16.38 22.34 10.75
C ASP A 104 -17.90 22.43 10.95
N GLY A 105 -18.38 21.86 12.06
CA GLY A 105 -19.75 21.99 12.56
C GLY A 105 -20.60 20.72 12.48
N LYS A 106 -21.86 20.83 12.89
CA LYS A 106 -22.76 19.67 13.02
C LYS A 106 -23.07 19.04 11.65
N ARG A 107 -22.82 17.75 11.53
CA ARG A 107 -23.17 16.93 10.36
C ARG A 107 -24.69 16.95 10.11
N PRO A 108 -25.15 17.25 8.87
CA PRO A 108 -26.57 17.15 8.51
C PRO A 108 -27.14 15.75 8.73
N ASN A 109 -28.41 15.69 9.14
CA ASN A 109 -29.10 14.41 9.31
C ASN A 109 -29.16 13.65 7.98
N GLY A 110 -28.79 12.37 7.99
CA GLY A 110 -28.82 11.50 6.82
C GLY A 110 -27.66 11.65 5.84
N GLN A 111 -26.82 12.69 5.95
CA GLN A 111 -25.61 12.82 5.13
C GLN A 111 -24.62 11.72 5.50
N LEU A 112 -24.02 11.01 4.54
CA LEU A 112 -23.06 9.92 4.77
C LEU A 112 -21.61 10.41 4.72
N TRP A 113 -20.77 9.92 5.62
CA TRP A 113 -19.34 10.26 5.68
C TRP A 113 -18.51 9.00 5.43
N PHE A 114 -17.68 9.06 4.40
CA PHE A 114 -16.68 8.07 4.05
C PHE A 114 -15.30 8.63 4.41
N THR A 115 -14.42 7.81 4.97
CA THR A 115 -13.00 8.14 5.07
C THR A 115 -12.20 7.28 4.10
N LEU A 116 -11.40 7.94 3.25
CA LEU A 116 -10.53 7.30 2.29
C LEU A 116 -9.10 7.36 2.81
N ILE A 117 -8.66 6.23 3.37
CA ILE A 117 -7.38 6.09 4.05
C ILE A 117 -6.52 5.07 3.30
N HIS A 118 -5.44 5.55 2.70
CA HIS A 118 -4.43 4.68 2.10
C HIS A 118 -3.09 4.70 2.85
N GLU A 119 -2.91 5.57 3.83
CA GLU A 119 -1.70 5.62 4.64
C GLU A 119 -1.90 4.82 5.95
N SER A 120 -0.81 4.38 6.58
CA SER A 120 -0.89 3.69 7.87
C SER A 120 -1.49 4.59 8.96
N PRO A 121 -2.33 4.06 9.89
CA PRO A 121 -2.95 4.85 10.95
C PRO A 121 -1.98 5.68 11.81
N VAL A 122 -0.71 5.23 11.95
CA VAL A 122 0.33 5.96 12.71
C VAL A 122 0.75 7.28 12.07
N HIS A 123 0.39 7.51 10.82
CA HIS A 123 0.66 8.72 10.05
C HIS A 123 -0.59 9.60 9.87
N ILE A 124 -1.72 9.19 10.45
CA ILE A 124 -3.01 9.87 10.33
C ILE A 124 -3.31 10.59 11.64
N ALA A 125 -3.31 11.92 11.61
CA ALA A 125 -3.48 12.74 12.81
C ALA A 125 -4.84 12.54 13.47
N ILE A 126 -5.90 12.37 12.66
CA ILE A 126 -7.27 12.24 13.13
C ILE A 126 -7.72 10.79 13.35
N ALA A 127 -6.83 9.80 13.25
CA ALA A 127 -7.20 8.38 13.30
C ALA A 127 -8.05 8.03 14.53
N GLY A 128 -7.69 8.55 15.71
CA GLY A 128 -8.45 8.34 16.94
C GLY A 128 -9.82 9.02 16.95
N SER A 129 -9.95 10.18 16.30
CA SER A 129 -11.18 10.98 16.26
C SER A 129 -12.17 10.52 15.20
N LEU A 130 -11.75 9.69 14.23
CA LEU A 130 -12.65 9.14 13.22
C LEU A 130 -13.63 8.10 13.79
N VAL A 131 -13.31 7.53 14.95
CA VAL A 131 -14.16 6.56 15.64
C VAL A 131 -15.50 7.23 15.99
N ASN A 132 -16.57 6.77 15.34
CA ASN A 132 -17.95 7.28 15.42
C ASN A 132 -18.30 8.53 14.59
N GLU A 133 -17.33 9.22 13.98
CA GLU A 133 -17.60 10.38 13.13
C GLU A 133 -17.97 9.99 11.69
N VAL A 134 -17.44 8.86 11.21
CA VAL A 134 -17.65 8.34 9.86
C VAL A 134 -18.53 7.11 9.82
N ASN A 135 -19.29 6.93 8.74
CA ASN A 135 -20.10 5.71 8.56
C ASN A 135 -19.32 4.60 7.89
N PHE A 136 -18.44 4.94 6.96
CA PHE A 136 -17.84 3.98 6.04
C PHE A 136 -16.36 4.28 5.82
N THR A 137 -15.60 3.22 5.57
CA THR A 137 -14.16 3.31 5.34
C THR A 137 -13.81 2.76 3.96
N ILE A 138 -12.91 3.46 3.27
CA ILE A 138 -12.33 3.06 2.00
C ILE A 138 -10.82 2.91 2.25
N SER A 139 -10.31 1.68 2.36
CA SER A 139 -8.92 1.46 2.76
C SER A 139 -8.35 0.11 2.28
N PHE A 140 -7.04 -0.07 2.44
CA PHE A 140 -6.33 -1.32 2.17
C PHE A 140 -6.61 -2.40 3.24
N ARG A 141 -7.26 -2.06 4.35
CA ARG A 141 -7.61 -2.99 5.42
C ARG A 141 -8.73 -3.92 4.97
N LEU A 142 -8.60 -5.22 5.22
CA LEU A 142 -9.60 -6.23 4.85
C LEU A 142 -10.92 -6.05 5.61
N ASP A 143 -10.87 -5.42 6.78
CA ASP A 143 -12.07 -5.09 7.54
C ASP A 143 -12.64 -3.71 7.19
N SER A 144 -12.17 -3.01 6.15
CA SER A 144 -12.79 -1.75 5.72
C SER A 144 -14.16 -1.98 5.06
N THR A 145 -15.04 -0.97 5.06
CA THR A 145 -16.35 -1.06 4.38
C THR A 145 -16.18 -1.31 2.87
N ILE A 146 -15.26 -0.59 2.26
CA ILE A 146 -14.92 -0.70 0.84
C ILE A 146 -13.42 -0.99 0.78
N TYR A 147 -13.10 -2.24 0.48
CA TYR A 147 -11.73 -2.69 0.30
C TYR A 147 -11.11 -2.06 -0.95
N SER A 148 -10.05 -1.28 -0.76
CA SER A 148 -9.33 -0.54 -1.79
C SER A 148 -7.81 -0.75 -1.58
N PRO A 149 -7.25 -1.89 -2.00
CA PRO A 149 -5.83 -2.16 -1.84
C PRO A 149 -4.98 -1.41 -2.88
N TYR A 150 -3.69 -1.31 -2.62
CA TYR A 150 -2.72 -0.76 -3.58
C TYR A 150 -2.52 -1.64 -4.83
N GLY A 151 -2.79 -2.94 -4.68
CA GLY A 151 -2.74 -3.94 -5.72
C GLY A 151 -3.41 -5.21 -5.22
N SER A 152 -3.85 -6.06 -6.15
CA SER A 152 -4.41 -7.37 -5.84
C SER A 152 -3.69 -8.44 -6.66
N TYR A 153 -3.62 -9.64 -6.10
CA TYR A 153 -3.22 -10.82 -6.84
C TYR A 153 -4.46 -11.46 -7.44
N GLN A 154 -4.36 -11.84 -8.71
CA GLN A 154 -5.34 -12.68 -9.36
C GLN A 154 -4.58 -13.88 -9.94
N PRO A 155 -5.04 -15.12 -9.69
CA PRO A 155 -4.50 -16.28 -10.36
C PRO A 155 -4.49 -16.08 -11.87
N PHE A 156 -3.41 -16.51 -12.52
CA PHE A 156 -3.31 -16.41 -13.98
C PHE A 156 -4.42 -17.23 -14.65
N VAL A 157 -4.70 -18.41 -14.10
CA VAL A 157 -5.88 -19.20 -14.44
C VAL A 157 -6.96 -18.93 -13.39
N LYS A 158 -8.07 -18.29 -13.78
CA LYS A 158 -9.14 -17.86 -12.85
C LYS A 158 -9.76 -18.98 -12.01
N HIS A 159 -9.66 -20.23 -12.47
CA HIS A 159 -10.18 -21.41 -11.76
C HIS A 159 -9.17 -22.00 -10.77
N ASP A 160 -7.90 -21.59 -10.82
CA ASP A 160 -6.92 -22.03 -9.83
C ASP A 160 -7.31 -21.41 -8.47
N GLY A 161 -7.38 -22.26 -7.45
CA GLY A 161 -7.54 -21.83 -6.07
C GLY A 161 -6.34 -21.02 -5.56
N PRO A 162 -6.37 -20.53 -4.31
CA PRO A 162 -5.26 -19.77 -3.73
C PRO A 162 -3.96 -20.58 -3.60
N GLU A 163 -4.02 -21.91 -3.71
CA GLU A 163 -2.85 -22.78 -3.72
C GLU A 163 -2.21 -22.88 -5.11
N THR A 164 -1.72 -21.75 -5.62
CA THR A 164 -0.99 -21.74 -6.90
C THR A 164 0.48 -22.09 -6.70
N ARG A 165 0.79 -23.38 -6.50
CA ARG A 165 2.17 -23.88 -6.53
C ARG A 165 2.59 -24.11 -7.98
N TYR A 166 2.91 -23.04 -8.69
CA TYR A 166 3.49 -23.17 -10.03
C TYR A 166 4.90 -23.74 -9.94
N PRO A 167 5.29 -24.66 -10.84
CA PRO A 167 6.67 -25.12 -10.91
C PRO A 167 7.57 -23.91 -11.15
N LEU A 168 8.63 -23.78 -10.33
CA LEU A 168 9.57 -22.69 -10.47
C LEU A 168 10.21 -22.74 -11.87
N PRO A 169 10.37 -21.60 -12.54
CA PRO A 169 11.07 -21.57 -13.82
C PRO A 169 12.47 -22.18 -13.65
N SER A 170 12.89 -23.02 -14.61
CA SER A 170 14.26 -23.58 -14.64
C SER A 170 15.33 -22.51 -14.86
N ARG A 171 14.91 -21.29 -15.22
CA ARG A 171 15.77 -20.13 -15.44
C ARG A 171 16.28 -19.57 -14.12
N ASN A 172 17.60 -19.42 -14.01
CA ASN A 172 18.22 -18.64 -12.95
C ASN A 172 18.15 -17.13 -13.24
N PHE A 173 17.23 -16.42 -12.57
CA PHE A 173 17.04 -14.98 -12.72
C PHE A 173 18.21 -14.12 -12.21
N ALA A 174 19.21 -14.70 -11.55
CA ALA A 174 20.40 -14.00 -11.08
C ALA A 174 21.55 -14.02 -12.10
N VAL A 175 21.45 -14.79 -13.19
CA VAL A 175 22.48 -14.83 -14.25
C VAL A 175 22.61 -13.46 -14.91
N GLY A 176 23.85 -13.00 -15.11
CA GLY A 176 24.17 -11.68 -15.67
C GLY A 176 24.05 -10.52 -14.68
N LYS A 177 23.50 -10.74 -13.48
CA LYS A 177 23.30 -9.70 -12.47
C LYS A 177 24.51 -9.57 -11.53
N SER A 178 25.17 -8.43 -11.57
CA SER A 178 26.36 -8.16 -10.76
C SER A 178 26.04 -7.60 -9.37
N LYS A 179 25.00 -6.75 -9.26
CA LYS A 179 24.62 -6.08 -8.01
C LYS A 179 23.68 -6.94 -7.15
N LYS A 180 23.74 -6.74 -5.83
CA LYS A 180 23.01 -7.58 -4.87
C LYS A 180 21.62 -7.02 -4.60
N VAL A 181 21.52 -5.87 -3.93
CA VAL A 181 20.24 -5.32 -3.44
C VAL A 181 20.06 -3.89 -3.91
N ALA A 182 18.89 -3.57 -4.46
CA ALA A 182 18.44 -2.20 -4.67
C ALA A 182 17.33 -1.84 -3.67
N TRP A 183 17.31 -0.59 -3.21
CA TRP A 183 16.23 -0.09 -2.36
C TRP A 183 15.87 1.35 -2.70
N PHE A 184 14.59 1.61 -3.02
CA PHE A 184 14.12 2.98 -3.24
C PHE A 184 13.44 3.50 -1.98
N VAL A 185 13.96 4.59 -1.44
CA VAL A 185 13.47 5.15 -0.18
C VAL A 185 13.70 6.67 -0.11
N SER A 186 12.65 7.39 0.29
CA SER A 186 12.69 8.85 0.48
C SER A 186 12.27 9.31 1.87
N ASN A 187 11.48 8.53 2.60
CA ASN A 187 11.18 8.83 4.00
C ASN A 187 12.25 8.21 4.91
N CYS A 188 13.19 9.04 5.40
CA CYS A 188 14.35 8.59 6.17
C CYS A 188 14.08 8.48 7.68
N ILE A 189 12.91 8.95 8.14
CA ILE A 189 12.45 8.87 9.53
C ILE A 189 11.10 8.13 9.55
N PRO A 190 11.08 6.85 9.13
CA PRO A 190 9.85 6.05 9.13
C PRO A 190 9.42 5.69 10.55
N LYS A 191 8.16 5.28 10.69
CA LYS A 191 7.62 4.66 11.91
C LYS A 191 7.83 3.13 11.94
N SER A 192 8.63 2.61 11.02
CA SER A 192 9.11 1.22 10.97
C SER A 192 10.64 1.17 11.16
N PRO A 193 11.20 0.02 11.56
CA PRO A 193 12.65 -0.12 11.70
C PRO A 193 13.41 -0.30 10.38
N ARG A 194 12.76 -0.09 9.22
CA ARG A 194 13.33 -0.41 7.89
C ARG A 194 14.72 0.21 7.62
N MET A 195 15.01 1.39 8.18
CA MET A 195 16.33 2.03 8.05
C MET A 195 17.40 1.27 8.81
N GLN A 196 17.08 0.79 10.02
CA GLN A 196 17.99 -0.02 10.84
C GLN A 196 18.25 -1.36 10.15
N TYR A 197 17.21 -2.01 9.64
CA TYR A 197 17.34 -3.24 8.86
C TYR A 197 18.28 -3.06 7.67
N ALA A 198 18.04 -2.05 6.82
CA ALA A 198 18.85 -1.85 5.62
C ALA A 198 20.31 -1.49 5.96
N LYS A 199 20.53 -0.72 7.03
CA LYS A 199 21.88 -0.40 7.53
C LYS A 199 22.61 -1.64 8.01
N GLU A 200 21.93 -2.53 8.74
CA GLU A 200 22.55 -3.76 9.22
C GLU A 200 22.80 -4.72 8.05
N LEU A 201 21.83 -4.91 7.14
CA LEU A 201 22.01 -5.69 5.92
C LEU A 201 23.21 -5.22 5.08
N ALA A 202 23.41 -3.90 4.97
CA ALA A 202 24.51 -3.29 4.22
C ALA A 202 25.91 -3.65 4.77
N ARG A 203 26.01 -4.17 6.00
CA ARG A 203 27.28 -4.66 6.58
C ARG A 203 27.65 -6.05 6.06
N HIS A 204 26.67 -6.81 5.59
CA HIS A 204 26.83 -8.21 5.16
C HIS A 204 26.79 -8.35 3.64
N ILE A 205 25.98 -7.54 2.94
CA ILE A 205 25.87 -7.53 1.49
C ILE A 205 25.74 -6.09 0.95
N SER A 206 26.17 -5.85 -0.28
CA SER A 206 26.04 -4.54 -0.93
C SER A 206 24.56 -4.16 -1.13
N VAL A 207 24.16 -3.02 -0.55
CA VAL A 207 22.83 -2.43 -0.67
C VAL A 207 22.93 -1.05 -1.28
N ASP A 208 22.42 -0.90 -2.50
CA ASP A 208 22.38 0.37 -3.23
C ASP A 208 21.06 1.08 -2.93
N ILE A 209 21.16 2.24 -2.27
CA ILE A 209 20.03 3.03 -1.78
C ILE A 209 19.78 4.20 -2.73
N TYR A 210 18.59 4.23 -3.32
CA TYR A 210 18.13 5.27 -4.24
C TYR A 210 17.10 6.20 -3.58
N GLY A 211 17.22 7.50 -3.84
CA GLY A 211 16.32 8.53 -3.32
C GLY A 211 16.93 9.33 -2.18
N GLN A 212 16.10 10.06 -1.43
CA GLN A 212 16.56 11.05 -0.45
C GLN A 212 17.33 10.44 0.73
N CYS A 213 17.20 9.14 0.99
CA CYS A 213 17.90 8.48 2.10
C CYS A 213 19.18 7.74 1.66
N GLY A 214 19.59 7.92 0.40
CA GLY A 214 20.77 7.30 -0.18
C GLY A 214 21.53 8.27 -1.08
N THR A 215 22.56 7.75 -1.74
CA THR A 215 23.44 8.54 -2.62
C THR A 215 23.10 8.37 -4.10
N LEU A 216 22.29 7.36 -4.44
CA LEU A 216 21.92 7.07 -5.82
C LEU A 216 20.59 7.74 -6.19
N THR A 217 20.47 8.12 -7.46
CA THR A 217 19.24 8.72 -7.99
C THR A 217 18.68 7.88 -9.13
N CYS A 218 17.36 7.90 -9.20
CA CYS A 218 16.59 7.26 -10.24
C CYS A 218 15.67 8.34 -10.81
N PRO A 219 15.80 8.72 -12.09
CA PRO A 219 14.91 9.71 -12.69
C PRO A 219 13.45 9.32 -12.50
N LYS A 220 12.61 10.33 -12.26
CA LYS A 220 11.16 10.17 -12.14
C LYS A 220 10.48 10.95 -13.24
N ASN A 221 9.39 10.41 -13.75
CA ASN A 221 8.48 11.13 -14.60
C ASN A 221 7.83 12.27 -13.79
N VAL A 222 7.87 13.49 -14.33
CA VAL A 222 7.48 14.71 -13.61
C VAL A 222 5.98 14.76 -13.32
N SER A 223 5.14 14.22 -14.19
CA SER A 223 3.67 14.27 -14.02
C SER A 223 3.13 13.17 -13.10
N THR A 224 3.78 12.00 -13.07
CA THR A 224 3.32 10.84 -12.30
C THR A 224 4.13 10.57 -11.03
N PHE A 225 5.29 11.23 -10.90
CA PHE A 225 6.30 10.98 -9.86
C PHE A 225 6.79 9.52 -9.79
N LEU A 226 6.53 8.73 -10.84
CA LEU A 226 6.97 7.34 -10.96
C LEU A 226 8.39 7.28 -11.54
N SER A 227 9.17 6.31 -11.08
CA SER A 227 10.48 6.00 -11.65
C SER A 227 10.37 5.72 -13.16
N THR A 228 11.30 6.25 -13.96
CA THR A 228 11.22 6.06 -15.42
C THR A 228 11.44 4.60 -15.81
N PRO A 229 10.87 4.14 -16.95
CA PRO A 229 11.07 2.78 -17.45
C PRO A 229 12.54 2.40 -17.57
N GLU A 230 13.41 3.33 -17.97
CA GLU A 230 14.85 3.11 -18.14
C GLU A 230 15.52 2.85 -16.79
N CYS A 231 15.11 3.55 -15.74
CA CYS A 231 15.62 3.30 -14.40
C CYS A 231 15.17 1.92 -13.88
N LEU A 232 13.89 1.60 -14.01
CA LEU A 232 13.35 0.30 -13.59
C LEU A 232 14.03 -0.85 -14.36
N LYS A 233 14.30 -0.67 -15.66
CA LYS A 233 15.08 -1.59 -16.48
C LYS A 233 16.50 -1.79 -15.95
N LYS A 234 17.20 -0.70 -15.58
CA LYS A 234 18.52 -0.80 -14.94
C LYS A 234 18.47 -1.61 -13.64
N ILE A 235 17.43 -1.44 -12.82
CA ILE A 235 17.28 -2.27 -11.62
C ILE A 235 17.08 -3.74 -12.01
N ARG A 236 16.21 -4.01 -12.98
CA ARG A 236 15.89 -5.35 -13.46
C ARG A 236 17.10 -6.12 -13.96
N GLU A 237 17.99 -5.45 -14.69
CA GLU A 237 19.13 -6.09 -15.34
C GLU A 237 20.31 -6.29 -14.40
N ASN A 238 20.46 -5.45 -13.37
CA ASN A 238 21.68 -5.45 -12.54
C ASN A 238 21.50 -6.06 -11.16
N TYR A 239 20.31 -6.02 -10.56
CA TYR A 239 20.10 -6.39 -9.16
C TYR A 239 19.38 -7.72 -8.95
N LYS A 240 19.90 -8.52 -8.02
CA LYS A 240 19.32 -9.81 -7.63
C LYS A 240 18.09 -9.66 -6.74
N PHE A 241 18.12 -8.70 -5.82
CA PHE A 241 17.08 -8.46 -4.83
C PHE A 241 16.63 -6.99 -4.82
N TYR A 242 15.40 -6.77 -4.34
CA TYR A 242 14.83 -5.45 -4.11
C TYR A 242 14.19 -5.42 -2.72
N LEU A 243 14.43 -4.37 -1.94
CA LEU A 243 13.77 -4.19 -0.63
C LEU A 243 12.47 -3.40 -0.79
N SER A 244 11.33 -3.97 -0.38
CA SER A 244 10.01 -3.35 -0.46
C SER A 244 9.44 -2.97 0.92
N PHE A 245 10.27 -2.41 1.80
CA PHE A 245 9.87 -2.13 3.18
C PHE A 245 8.98 -0.91 3.34
N GLU A 246 7.88 -1.13 4.05
CA GLU A 246 6.88 -0.11 4.37
C GLU A 246 7.36 0.89 5.42
N ASN A 247 6.82 2.11 5.34
CA ASN A 247 7.18 3.21 6.24
C ASN A 247 6.68 2.98 7.69
N SER A 248 5.82 1.99 7.89
CA SER A 248 5.13 1.64 9.12
C SER A 248 4.90 0.13 9.15
N LEU A 249 4.77 -0.44 10.34
CA LEU A 249 4.35 -1.82 10.50
C LEU A 249 2.86 -1.83 10.83
N CYS A 250 2.06 -2.35 9.91
CA CYS A 250 0.60 -2.36 10.02
C CYS A 250 0.05 -3.59 9.30
N SER A 251 -1.04 -4.17 9.82
CA SER A 251 -1.70 -5.33 9.20
C SER A 251 -2.18 -4.99 7.79
N GLU A 252 -2.00 -5.92 6.85
CA GLU A 252 -2.41 -5.80 5.44
C GLU A 252 -1.81 -4.60 4.68
N TYR A 253 -0.87 -3.86 5.26
CA TYR A 253 -0.33 -2.63 4.68
C TYR A 253 0.75 -2.95 3.64
N ILE A 254 0.34 -3.42 2.46
CA ILE A 254 1.21 -3.71 1.33
C ILE A 254 0.94 -2.67 0.23
N THR A 255 1.94 -1.90 -0.14
CA THR A 255 1.74 -0.67 -0.94
C THR A 255 2.40 -0.71 -2.32
N GLU A 256 2.52 0.47 -2.96
CA GLU A 256 3.27 0.64 -4.21
C GLU A 256 4.72 0.15 -4.12
N LYS A 257 5.30 0.05 -2.92
CA LYS A 257 6.67 -0.44 -2.73
C LYS A 257 6.84 -1.87 -3.23
N LEU A 258 5.86 -2.74 -2.99
CA LEU A 258 5.81 -4.06 -3.59
C LEU A 258 5.26 -3.98 -5.02
N TYR A 259 4.02 -3.48 -5.17
CA TYR A 259 3.26 -3.64 -6.41
C TYR A 259 3.83 -2.84 -7.59
N ARG A 260 4.34 -1.64 -7.34
CA ARG A 260 4.86 -0.75 -8.41
C ARG A 260 6.36 -0.75 -8.47
N ASN A 261 7.06 -0.74 -7.34
CA ASN A 261 8.52 -0.67 -7.36
C ASN A 261 9.13 -2.07 -7.49
N ALA A 262 8.93 -2.96 -6.54
CA ALA A 262 9.58 -4.28 -6.56
C ALA A 262 9.16 -5.11 -7.79
N LEU A 263 7.86 -5.27 -8.02
CA LEU A 263 7.35 -6.07 -9.13
C LEU A 263 7.73 -5.50 -10.50
N LYS A 264 7.64 -4.18 -10.73
CA LYS A 264 8.05 -3.61 -12.03
C LYS A 264 9.57 -3.55 -12.21
N SER A 265 10.32 -3.36 -11.13
CA SER A 265 11.78 -3.37 -11.16
C SER A 265 12.33 -4.76 -11.37
N LEU A 266 11.65 -5.81 -10.92
CA LEU A 266 12.14 -7.17 -11.01
C LEU A 266 11.49 -7.96 -12.14
N SER A 267 10.24 -7.72 -12.50
CA SER A 267 9.52 -8.46 -13.55
C SER A 267 9.46 -7.66 -14.86
N TYR A 268 9.47 -8.37 -15.99
CA TYR A 268 9.15 -7.77 -17.29
C TYR A 268 7.63 -7.68 -17.38
N ILE A 269 7.08 -6.47 -17.36
CA ILE A 269 5.68 -6.25 -17.75
C ILE A 269 5.74 -5.80 -19.20
N GLY A 270 5.73 -6.76 -20.11
CA GLY A 270 5.54 -6.49 -21.53
C GLY A 270 4.10 -6.08 -21.81
N ASN A 271 3.85 -5.52 -22.99
CA ASN A 271 2.48 -5.34 -23.50
C ASN A 271 1.82 -6.68 -23.88
N ASP A 272 2.53 -7.80 -23.77
CA ASP A 272 1.98 -9.13 -23.90
C ASP A 272 1.34 -9.54 -22.57
N GLU A 273 0.03 -9.79 -22.59
CA GLU A 273 -0.79 -10.30 -21.49
C GLU A 273 -0.30 -11.63 -20.89
N ASN A 274 0.77 -12.23 -21.45
CA ASN A 274 1.27 -13.57 -21.14
C ASN A 274 2.51 -13.64 -20.22
N GLN A 275 3.03 -12.52 -19.69
CA GLN A 275 4.14 -12.57 -18.72
C GLN A 275 3.68 -12.16 -17.31
N GLY A 276 3.19 -13.18 -16.59
CA GLY A 276 2.75 -13.06 -15.19
C GLY A 276 3.87 -12.58 -14.27
N ALA A 277 3.53 -11.65 -13.37
CA ALA A 277 4.45 -10.98 -12.45
C ALA A 277 5.12 -11.89 -11.39
N LEU A 278 4.82 -13.19 -11.38
CA LEU A 278 5.15 -14.12 -10.29
C LEU A 278 6.02 -15.32 -10.72
N GLU A 279 6.92 -15.11 -11.67
CA GLU A 279 8.09 -16.00 -11.82
C GLU A 279 9.10 -15.86 -10.65
N ARG A 280 8.82 -15.01 -9.65
CA ARG A 280 9.76 -14.65 -8.57
C ARG A 280 9.12 -14.75 -7.19
N CYS A 281 9.76 -15.49 -6.30
CA CYS A 281 9.38 -15.61 -4.90
C CYS A 281 9.82 -14.37 -4.08
N PHE A 282 9.11 -14.11 -3.00
CA PHE A 282 9.46 -13.09 -2.01
C PHE A 282 10.02 -13.73 -0.74
N VAL A 283 10.88 -12.99 -0.05
CA VAL A 283 11.27 -13.33 1.33
C VAL A 283 10.45 -12.43 2.24
N LEU A 284 9.52 -13.03 2.98
CA LEU A 284 8.73 -12.33 3.99
C LEU A 284 9.51 -12.34 5.30
N LEU A 285 9.88 -11.16 5.79
CA LEU A 285 10.69 -11.03 7.00
C LEU A 285 9.91 -11.30 8.29
N CYS A 286 8.58 -11.21 8.25
CA CYS A 286 7.74 -11.51 9.40
C CYS A 286 7.60 -13.02 9.68
N ASP A 287 8.17 -13.87 8.82
CA ASP A 287 8.17 -15.33 8.98
C ASP A 287 9.37 -15.83 9.81
N PHE A 288 10.27 -14.93 10.23
CA PHE A 288 11.47 -15.20 11.02
C PHE A 288 11.42 -14.47 12.37
#